data_AF-A0A3C1SWJ5-F1
#
_entry.id   AF-A0A3C1SWJ5-F1
#
_cell.length_a   1.000
_cell.length_b   1.000
_cell.length_c   1.000
_cell.angle_alpha   90.00
_cell.angle_beta   90.00
_cell.angle_gamma   90.00
#
_symmetry.space_group_name_H-M   'P 1'
#
loop_
_entity.id
_entity.type
_entity.pdbx_description
1 polymer ?
#
loop_
_entity_poly.entity_id
_entity_poly.type
_entity_poly.pdbx_seq_one_letter_code
_entity_poly.pdbx_strand_id
1 'polypeptide(L)'
;PPPAVREAAFAALERARPPGTPAALAKCWGALPPADRTRTLALLLGRDDWTSALLSAIESGDIAANQIDAASRARLLAAKDPAVKDRAAKLFSSASDADRGEMLAAHADIASLKGDPAAGKTVFAAVCVACHLAEGTGNPVGPDLAALTDRSPDSLLTAILDPNRAIEDKYLNYTITTTSGDTVFGLVADESANSLTIRQADGSARAIPRNEIAAMASTGISLMPEGFEKILTKPQLADLIAYLGGLGSATPAPPKGNIDMAARVSPGKGGVVELRASRCRLDGERIEYMPDYDAIGWWTSERDRAQWTLVLDRPGKYQVEWEYSVSPEAAGNAWMIEIGGKEVLSGTVASTGSWET
;
A
#
# COMPACT_ATOMS: atom_id res chain seq x y z
N PRO A 1 21.62 15.18 2.01
CA PRO A 1 21.53 15.66 0.59
C PRO A 1 20.11 15.52 0.04
N PRO A 2 19.70 16.33 -0.96
CA PRO A 2 18.41 16.18 -1.64
C PRO A 2 18.25 14.81 -2.32
N PRO A 3 17.02 14.28 -2.49
CA PRO A 3 16.79 12.95 -3.06
C PRO A 3 17.46 12.74 -4.43
N ALA A 4 17.34 13.71 -5.34
CA ALA A 4 17.94 13.62 -6.69
C ALA A 4 19.48 13.47 -6.66
N VAL A 5 20.15 14.10 -5.69
CA VAL A 5 21.61 13.97 -5.54
C VAL A 5 21.98 12.57 -5.06
N ARG A 6 21.20 12.01 -4.13
CA ARG A 6 21.44 10.65 -3.61
C ARG A 6 21.14 9.61 -4.67
N GLU A 7 20.09 9.80 -5.46
CA GLU A 7 19.78 8.96 -6.61
C GLU A 7 20.92 8.95 -7.64
N ALA A 8 21.46 10.12 -7.99
CA ALA A 8 22.63 10.21 -8.87
C ALA A 8 23.86 9.54 -8.26
N ALA A 9 24.06 9.64 -6.94
CA ALA A 9 25.14 8.97 -6.23
C ALA A 9 24.99 7.44 -6.27
N PHE A 10 23.79 6.89 -6.06
CA PHE A 10 23.53 5.46 -6.19
C PHE A 10 23.80 4.96 -7.62
N ALA A 11 23.36 5.70 -8.64
CA ALA A 11 23.65 5.39 -10.03
C ALA A 11 25.16 5.47 -10.35
N ALA A 12 25.92 6.30 -9.64
CA ALA A 12 27.37 6.35 -9.77
C ALA A 12 28.04 5.16 -9.06
N LEU A 13 27.58 4.79 -7.86
CA LEU A 13 28.08 3.62 -7.12
C LEU A 13 27.86 2.32 -7.90
N GLU A 14 26.71 2.17 -8.55
CA GLU A 14 26.39 1.01 -9.41
C GLU A 14 27.39 0.84 -10.56
N ARG A 15 27.76 1.97 -11.19
CA ARG A 15 28.65 2.02 -12.35
C ARG A 15 30.13 1.90 -11.94
N ALA A 16 30.57 2.72 -11.01
CA ALA A 16 31.99 2.87 -10.64
C ALA A 16 32.48 1.78 -9.69
N ARG A 17 31.60 1.20 -8.88
CA ARG A 17 31.88 0.06 -7.98
C ARG A 17 33.13 0.26 -7.10
N PRO A 18 33.26 1.39 -6.40
CA PRO A 18 34.45 1.65 -5.60
C PRO A 18 34.60 0.58 -4.50
N PRO A 19 35.84 0.15 -4.18
CA PRO A 19 36.10 -0.76 -3.07
C PRO A 19 35.53 -0.23 -1.75
N GLY A 20 35.05 -1.13 -0.89
CA GLY A 20 34.48 -0.78 0.42
C GLY A 20 33.04 -0.24 0.40
N THR A 21 32.42 -0.10 -0.78
CA THR A 21 31.03 0.38 -0.91
C THR A 21 30.03 -0.42 -0.03
N PRO A 22 30.01 -1.77 -0.02
CA PRO A 22 29.05 -2.50 0.80
C PRO A 22 29.16 -2.21 2.29
N ALA A 23 30.39 -2.14 2.82
CA ALA A 23 30.64 -1.84 4.23
C ALA A 23 30.21 -0.40 4.58
N ALA A 24 30.44 0.55 3.69
CA ALA A 24 30.01 1.93 3.87
C ALA A 24 28.47 2.06 3.88
N LEU A 25 27.78 1.34 2.98
CA LEU A 25 26.32 1.31 2.92
C LEU A 25 25.71 0.64 4.16
N ALA A 26 26.29 -0.45 4.64
CA ALA A 26 25.86 -1.09 5.88
C ALA A 26 26.00 -0.15 7.08
N LYS A 27 27.12 0.57 7.19
CA LYS A 27 27.37 1.49 8.30
C LYS A 27 26.37 2.66 8.39
N CYS A 28 25.85 3.14 7.25
CA CYS A 28 24.87 4.23 7.24
C CYS A 28 23.41 3.75 7.18
N TRP A 29 23.16 2.44 7.15
CA TRP A 29 21.87 1.81 6.93
C TRP A 29 20.72 2.36 7.80
N GLY A 30 20.97 2.54 9.11
CA GLY A 30 19.96 3.06 10.04
C GLY A 30 19.55 4.52 9.78
N ALA A 31 20.38 5.31 9.11
CA ALA A 31 20.10 6.70 8.76
C ALA A 31 19.52 6.88 7.35
N LEU A 32 19.45 5.81 6.55
CA LEU A 32 18.91 5.88 5.20
C LEU A 32 17.37 6.00 5.24
N PRO A 33 16.77 6.91 4.46
CA PRO A 33 15.32 6.94 4.26
C PRO A 33 14.86 5.73 3.42
N PRO A 34 13.55 5.40 3.41
CA PRO A 34 13.05 4.17 2.81
C PRO A 34 13.49 3.93 1.36
N ALA A 35 13.35 4.93 0.49
CA ALA A 35 13.72 4.79 -0.92
C ALA A 35 15.21 4.44 -1.13
N ASP A 36 16.09 4.92 -0.25
CA ASP A 36 17.52 4.68 -0.34
C ASP A 36 17.93 3.34 0.25
N ARG A 37 17.18 2.83 1.23
CA ARG A 37 17.33 1.45 1.73
C ARG A 37 16.96 0.45 0.64
N THR A 38 15.85 0.69 -0.05
CA THR A 38 15.43 -0.14 -1.19
C THR A 38 16.47 -0.14 -2.30
N ARG A 39 17.02 1.04 -2.66
CA ARG A 39 18.14 1.14 -3.62
C ARG A 39 19.39 0.42 -3.13
N THR A 40 19.71 0.54 -1.84
CA THR A 40 20.85 -0.11 -1.21
C THR A 40 20.72 -1.63 -1.27
N LEU A 41 19.57 -2.20 -0.94
CA LEU A 41 19.31 -3.64 -1.08
C LEU A 41 19.42 -4.09 -2.54
N ALA A 42 18.82 -3.36 -3.47
CA ALA A 42 18.91 -3.68 -4.90
C ALA A 42 20.36 -3.72 -5.39
N LEU A 43 21.18 -2.75 -4.97
CA LEU A 43 22.62 -2.69 -5.26
C LEU A 43 23.37 -3.87 -4.65
N LEU A 44 23.18 -4.14 -3.35
CA LEU A 44 23.88 -5.19 -2.63
C LEU A 44 23.53 -6.58 -3.17
N LEU A 45 22.25 -6.81 -3.48
CA LEU A 45 21.77 -8.07 -4.05
C LEU A 45 22.12 -8.22 -5.55
N GLY A 46 22.55 -7.16 -6.21
CA GLY A 46 22.89 -7.18 -7.64
C GLY A 46 24.13 -8.02 -7.99
N ARG A 47 24.96 -8.39 -7.00
CA ARG A 47 26.22 -9.11 -7.19
C ARG A 47 26.51 -10.09 -6.05
N ASP A 48 27.19 -11.18 -6.35
CA ASP A 48 27.50 -12.23 -5.36
C ASP A 48 28.42 -11.73 -4.24
N ASP A 49 29.48 -10.97 -4.57
CA ASP A 49 30.42 -10.44 -3.57
C ASP A 49 29.77 -9.39 -2.66
N TRP A 50 28.87 -8.56 -3.19
CA TRP A 50 28.12 -7.59 -2.40
C TRP A 50 26.99 -8.24 -1.60
N THR A 51 26.39 -9.31 -2.13
CA THR A 51 25.41 -10.13 -1.41
C THR A 51 26.07 -10.79 -0.20
N SER A 52 27.28 -11.32 -0.37
CA SER A 52 28.05 -11.88 0.73
C SER A 52 28.35 -10.81 1.81
N ALA A 53 28.67 -9.58 1.40
CA ALA A 53 28.89 -8.47 2.33
C ALA A 53 27.61 -8.03 3.06
N LEU A 54 26.45 -8.04 2.38
CA LEU A 54 25.14 -7.82 3.01
C LEU A 54 24.88 -8.87 4.09
N LEU A 55 25.07 -10.15 3.77
CA LEU A 55 24.90 -11.23 4.75
C LEU A 55 25.85 -11.07 5.93
N SER A 56 27.09 -10.64 5.71
CA SER A 56 28.04 -10.35 6.78
C SER A 56 27.62 -9.18 7.67
N ALA A 57 27.03 -8.13 7.08
CA ALA A 57 26.47 -7.01 7.84
C ALA A 57 25.25 -7.43 8.68
N ILE A 58 24.50 -8.44 8.24
CA ILE A 58 23.40 -9.01 9.03
C ILE A 58 23.95 -9.88 10.17
N GLU A 59 24.99 -10.68 9.89
CA GLU A 59 25.67 -11.53 10.89
C GLU A 59 26.33 -10.70 12.01
N SER A 60 26.89 -9.53 11.69
CA SER A 60 27.49 -8.61 12.67
C SER A 60 26.45 -7.77 13.44
N GLY A 61 25.19 -7.75 12.99
CA GLY A 61 24.14 -6.91 13.55
C GLY A 61 24.15 -5.45 13.08
N ASP A 62 25.00 -5.09 12.12
CA ASP A 62 25.00 -3.75 11.51
C ASP A 62 23.68 -3.51 10.75
N ILE A 63 23.10 -4.57 10.20
CA ILE A 63 21.76 -4.59 9.60
C ILE A 63 20.92 -5.65 10.32
N ALA A 64 19.85 -5.24 10.99
CA ALA A 64 18.96 -6.20 11.62
C ALA A 64 18.24 -7.06 10.57
N ALA A 65 18.15 -8.38 10.80
CA ALA A 65 17.58 -9.29 9.81
C ALA A 65 16.12 -8.93 9.46
N ASN A 66 15.33 -8.48 10.45
CA ASN A 66 13.94 -8.02 10.29
C ASN A 66 13.76 -6.84 9.33
N GLN A 67 14.84 -6.11 9.05
CA GLN A 67 14.85 -4.99 8.12
C GLN A 67 15.11 -5.40 6.67
N ILE A 68 15.25 -6.70 6.40
CA ILE A 68 15.26 -7.24 5.04
C ILE A 68 13.85 -7.67 4.69
N ASP A 69 13.30 -7.06 3.64
CA ASP A 69 11.94 -7.30 3.17
C ASP A 69 11.72 -8.75 2.70
N ALA A 70 10.46 -9.18 2.67
CA ALA A 70 10.10 -10.57 2.34
C ALA A 70 10.57 -11.01 0.95
N ALA A 71 10.56 -10.13 -0.06
CA ALA A 71 10.98 -10.46 -1.41
C ALA A 71 12.51 -10.64 -1.49
N SER A 72 13.28 -9.74 -0.87
CA SER A 72 14.73 -9.86 -0.73
C SER A 72 15.13 -11.13 0.03
N ARG A 73 14.43 -11.47 1.11
CA ARG A 73 14.62 -12.74 1.84
C ARG A 73 14.36 -13.96 0.97
N ALA A 74 13.23 -13.99 0.26
CA ALA A 74 12.89 -15.09 -0.63
C ALA A 74 13.95 -15.29 -1.71
N ARG A 75 14.47 -14.19 -2.28
CA ARG A 75 15.58 -14.23 -3.24
C ARG A 75 16.85 -14.83 -2.65
N LEU A 76 17.21 -14.46 -1.43
CA LEU A 76 18.39 -14.99 -0.74
C LEU A 76 18.24 -16.49 -0.39
N LEU A 77 17.05 -16.91 0.05
CA LEU A 77 16.73 -18.32 0.34
C LEU A 77 16.65 -19.19 -0.92
N ALA A 78 16.35 -18.58 -2.07
CA ALA A 78 16.34 -19.22 -3.39
C ALA A 78 17.64 -19.01 -4.18
N ALA A 79 18.71 -18.50 -3.55
CA ALA A 79 19.98 -18.25 -4.21
C ALA A 79 20.58 -19.53 -4.81
N LYS A 80 21.22 -19.40 -5.98
CA LYS A 80 21.89 -20.51 -6.65
C LYS A 80 23.17 -20.96 -5.93
N ASP A 81 23.85 -20.01 -5.29
CA ASP A 81 25.04 -20.28 -4.46
C ASP A 81 24.59 -20.91 -3.13
N PRO A 82 25.00 -22.16 -2.83
CA PRO A 82 24.69 -22.81 -1.55
C PRO A 82 25.17 -22.03 -0.34
N ALA A 83 26.33 -21.34 -0.43
CA ALA A 83 26.87 -20.58 0.69
C ALA A 83 25.97 -19.39 1.06
N VAL A 84 25.40 -18.71 0.06
CA VAL A 84 24.43 -17.62 0.27
C VAL A 84 23.14 -18.18 0.86
N LYS A 85 22.65 -19.29 0.30
CA LYS A 85 21.40 -19.93 0.73
C LYS A 85 21.47 -20.40 2.20
N ASP A 86 22.56 -21.05 2.59
CA ASP A 86 22.72 -21.60 3.94
C ASP A 86 22.86 -20.49 4.98
N ARG A 87 23.62 -19.43 4.66
CA ARG A 87 23.73 -18.23 5.51
C ARG A 87 22.37 -17.55 5.67
N ALA A 88 21.65 -17.35 4.58
CA ALA A 88 20.31 -16.76 4.60
C ALA A 88 19.33 -17.59 5.43
N ALA A 89 19.32 -18.92 5.27
CA ALA A 89 18.48 -19.81 6.05
C ALA A 89 18.74 -19.66 7.55
N LYS A 90 20.01 -19.64 7.97
CA LYS A 90 20.40 -19.45 9.37
C LYS A 90 20.01 -18.08 9.91
N LEU A 91 20.20 -17.01 9.13
CA LEU A 91 19.91 -15.64 9.56
C LEU A 91 18.40 -15.44 9.72
N PHE A 92 17.60 -15.91 8.77
CA PHE A 92 16.15 -15.67 8.77
C PHE A 92 15.35 -16.67 9.60
N SER A 93 15.90 -17.84 9.94
CA SER A 93 15.32 -18.72 10.96
C SER A 93 15.41 -18.13 12.37
N SER A 94 16.44 -17.29 12.61
CA SER A 94 16.73 -16.67 13.90
C SER A 94 16.15 -15.25 14.02
N ALA A 95 15.55 -14.74 12.94
CA ALA A 95 15.08 -13.36 12.84
C ALA A 95 13.69 -13.13 13.46
N SER A 96 12.97 -14.21 13.79
CA SER A 96 11.80 -14.14 14.66
C SER A 96 12.30 -14.23 16.09
N ASP A 97 11.81 -13.36 16.98
CA ASP A 97 11.97 -13.59 18.42
C ASP A 97 11.51 -15.02 18.74
N ALA A 98 12.24 -15.73 19.61
CA ALA A 98 11.93 -17.12 19.95
C ALA A 98 10.47 -17.25 20.43
N ASP A 99 10.03 -16.29 21.25
CA ASP A 99 8.66 -16.16 21.73
C ASP A 99 7.64 -16.02 20.58
N ARG A 100 8.00 -15.36 19.48
CA ARG A 100 7.14 -15.22 18.30
C ARG A 100 7.12 -16.45 17.43
N GLY A 101 8.23 -17.17 17.33
CA GLY A 101 8.27 -18.47 16.67
C GLY A 101 7.35 -19.47 17.36
N GLU A 102 7.42 -19.53 18.69
CA GLU A 102 6.52 -20.38 19.51
C GLU A 102 5.06 -19.93 19.40
N MET A 103 4.81 -18.62 19.44
CA MET A 103 3.45 -18.08 19.30
C MET A 103 2.85 -18.42 17.93
N LEU A 104 3.59 -18.26 16.84
CA LEU A 104 3.15 -18.66 15.50
C LEU A 104 2.88 -20.17 15.42
N ALA A 105 3.75 -21.00 16.00
CA ALA A 105 3.54 -22.45 16.04
C ALA A 105 2.27 -22.83 16.82
N ALA A 106 2.00 -22.15 17.94
CA ALA A 106 0.80 -22.36 18.75
C ALA A 106 -0.51 -21.92 18.07
N HIS A 107 -0.42 -21.11 17.02
CA HIS A 107 -1.56 -20.55 16.28
C HIS A 107 -1.61 -21.03 14.82
N ALA A 108 -0.70 -21.93 14.40
CA ALA A 108 -0.61 -22.41 13.02
C ALA A 108 -1.89 -23.14 12.54
N ASP A 109 -2.68 -23.68 13.46
CA ASP A 109 -3.98 -24.30 13.18
C ASP A 109 -5.00 -23.31 12.60
N ILE A 110 -4.89 -22.02 12.92
CA ILE A 110 -5.83 -20.97 12.49
C ILE A 110 -5.88 -20.84 10.98
N ALA A 111 -4.74 -20.95 10.30
CA ALA A 111 -4.66 -20.81 8.85
C ALA A 111 -5.46 -21.90 8.10
N SER A 112 -5.77 -23.01 8.77
CA SER A 112 -6.59 -24.10 8.24
C SER A 112 -8.06 -24.05 8.69
N LEU A 113 -8.42 -23.13 9.60
CA LEU A 113 -9.79 -22.97 10.06
C LEU A 113 -10.65 -22.32 8.98
N LYS A 114 -11.90 -22.74 8.88
CA LYS A 114 -12.90 -22.08 8.04
C LYS A 114 -13.45 -20.86 8.80
N GLY A 115 -12.96 -19.67 8.46
CA GLY A 115 -13.49 -18.40 8.97
C GLY A 115 -14.72 -17.91 8.22
N ASP A 116 -15.47 -17.01 8.85
CA ASP A 116 -16.56 -16.23 8.27
C ASP A 116 -16.06 -14.84 7.82
N PRO A 117 -16.03 -14.55 6.50
CA PRO A 117 -15.60 -13.24 5.99
C PRO A 117 -16.43 -12.05 6.50
N ALA A 118 -17.72 -12.24 6.80
CA ALA A 118 -18.57 -11.15 7.31
C ALA A 118 -18.20 -10.79 8.76
N ALA A 119 -17.97 -11.81 9.59
CA ALA A 119 -17.42 -11.61 10.93
C ALA A 119 -16.00 -11.02 10.86
N GLY A 120 -15.18 -11.47 9.91
CA GLY A 120 -13.84 -10.96 9.68
C GLY A 120 -13.79 -9.48 9.30
N LYS A 121 -14.75 -9.01 8.48
CA LYS A 121 -14.91 -7.58 8.16
C LYS A 121 -15.19 -6.75 9.41
N THR A 122 -15.93 -7.30 10.37
CA THR A 122 -16.21 -6.63 11.66
C THR A 122 -14.95 -6.55 12.51
N VAL A 123 -14.13 -7.61 12.54
CA VAL A 123 -12.82 -7.60 13.22
C VAL A 123 -11.88 -6.58 12.57
N PHE A 124 -11.82 -6.53 11.24
CA PHE A 124 -11.04 -5.53 10.50
C PHE A 124 -11.45 -4.10 10.88
N ALA A 125 -12.76 -3.82 10.91
CA ALA A 125 -13.30 -2.52 11.28
C ALA A 125 -12.99 -2.13 12.73
N ALA A 126 -12.83 -3.09 13.65
CA ALA A 126 -12.51 -2.82 15.04
C ALA A 126 -11.01 -2.60 15.28
N VAL A 127 -10.14 -3.31 14.55
CA VAL A 127 -8.71 -3.43 14.92
C VAL A 127 -7.77 -2.92 13.84
N CYS A 128 -8.09 -3.12 12.57
CA CYS A 128 -7.16 -2.88 11.46
C CYS A 128 -7.44 -1.56 10.72
N VAL A 129 -8.68 -1.09 10.72
CA VAL A 129 -9.13 0.09 9.95
C VAL A 129 -8.42 1.38 10.32
N ALA A 130 -7.91 1.46 11.56
CA ALA A 130 -7.16 2.61 12.06
C ALA A 130 -5.90 2.87 11.24
N CYS A 131 -5.31 1.82 10.64
CA CYS A 131 -4.06 1.92 9.91
C CYS A 131 -4.13 1.42 8.47
N HIS A 132 -5.08 0.55 8.12
CA HIS A 132 -5.12 -0.10 6.81
C HIS A 132 -6.36 0.27 6.01
N LEU A 133 -6.19 0.32 4.70
CA LEU A 133 -7.29 0.33 3.75
C LEU A 133 -7.71 -1.11 3.41
N ALA A 134 -9.01 -1.33 3.30
CA ALA A 134 -9.59 -2.49 2.61
C ALA A 134 -10.85 -2.03 1.88
N GLU A 135 -10.96 -2.37 0.59
CA GLU A 135 -12.11 -1.99 -0.26
C GLU A 135 -12.39 -0.47 -0.24
N GLY A 136 -11.34 0.35 -0.13
CA GLY A 136 -11.47 1.82 -0.06
C GLY A 136 -11.90 2.38 1.30
N THR A 137 -12.08 1.54 2.32
CA THR A 137 -12.41 1.97 3.70
C THR A 137 -11.19 1.86 4.61
N GLY A 138 -10.94 2.88 5.44
CA GLY A 138 -9.89 2.93 6.44
C GLY A 138 -8.85 4.02 6.21
N ASN A 139 -7.71 3.92 6.88
CA ASN A 139 -6.64 4.92 6.80
C ASN A 139 -5.43 4.40 6.02
N PRO A 140 -4.74 5.24 5.22
CA PRO A 140 -3.55 4.84 4.47
C PRO A 140 -2.26 5.02 5.28
N VAL A 141 -2.18 4.45 6.49
CA VAL A 141 -0.93 4.45 7.29
C VAL A 141 -0.06 3.26 6.89
N GLY A 142 -0.65 2.06 6.93
CA GLY A 142 -0.13 0.82 6.39
C GLY A 142 -0.55 0.58 4.93
N PRO A 143 -0.23 -0.60 4.36
CA PRO A 143 -0.65 -0.98 3.02
C PRO A 143 -2.17 -1.08 2.89
N ASP A 144 -2.65 -0.84 1.66
CA ASP A 144 -3.97 -1.28 1.24
C ASP A 144 -3.97 -2.81 1.14
N LEU A 145 -4.78 -3.45 2.00
CA LEU A 145 -4.84 -4.89 2.13
C LEU A 145 -5.47 -5.55 0.89
N ALA A 146 -6.27 -4.81 0.12
CA ALA A 146 -6.80 -5.30 -1.16
C ALA A 146 -5.74 -5.33 -2.26
N ALA A 147 -4.63 -4.61 -2.09
CA ALA A 147 -3.52 -4.56 -3.05
C ALA A 147 -2.40 -5.58 -2.75
N LEU A 148 -2.51 -6.36 -1.66
CA LEU A 148 -1.51 -7.38 -1.32
C LEU A 148 -1.40 -8.44 -2.40
N THR A 149 -0.17 -8.79 -2.77
CA THR A 149 0.09 -9.83 -3.79
C THR A 149 -0.02 -11.25 -3.25
N ASP A 150 0.34 -11.44 -1.97
CA ASP A 150 0.15 -12.70 -1.24
C ASP A 150 -0.87 -12.46 -0.12
N ARG A 151 -1.96 -13.21 -0.18
CA ARG A 151 -3.03 -13.22 0.81
C ARG A 151 -3.34 -14.65 1.28
N SER A 152 -2.35 -15.54 1.15
CA SER A 152 -2.47 -16.89 1.69
C SER A 152 -2.70 -16.83 3.21
N PRO A 153 -3.52 -17.73 3.78
CA PRO A 153 -3.81 -17.74 5.20
C PRO A 153 -2.56 -17.73 6.09
N ASP A 154 -1.53 -18.51 5.73
CA ASP A 154 -0.26 -18.56 6.46
C ASP A 154 0.51 -17.24 6.42
N SER A 155 0.55 -16.57 5.26
CA SER A 155 1.21 -15.27 5.11
C SER A 155 0.49 -14.19 5.92
N LEU A 156 -0.85 -14.17 5.88
CA LEU A 156 -1.66 -13.23 6.64
C LEU A 156 -1.52 -13.45 8.14
N LEU A 157 -1.60 -14.70 8.60
CA LEU A 157 -1.41 -15.06 10.01
C LEU A 157 -0.03 -14.62 10.49
N THR A 158 1.01 -14.89 9.71
CA THR A 158 2.39 -14.50 10.03
C THR A 158 2.52 -12.98 10.11
N ALA A 159 1.99 -12.24 9.14
CA ALA A 159 2.06 -10.78 9.13
C ALA A 159 1.30 -10.13 10.29
N ILE A 160 0.18 -10.72 10.73
CA ILE A 160 -0.62 -10.22 11.86
C ILE A 160 0.09 -10.49 13.19
N LEU A 161 0.62 -11.70 13.38
CA LEU A 161 1.19 -12.12 14.67
C LEU A 161 2.67 -11.73 14.84
N ASP A 162 3.39 -11.57 13.74
CA ASP A 162 4.80 -11.17 13.70
C ASP A 162 5.02 -10.06 12.65
N PRO A 163 4.50 -8.84 12.88
CA PRO A 163 4.62 -7.72 11.95
C PRO A 163 6.06 -7.21 11.81
N ASN A 164 6.95 -7.60 12.74
CA ASN A 164 8.37 -7.31 12.68
C ASN A 164 9.17 -8.40 11.96
N ARG A 165 8.55 -9.47 11.45
CA ARG A 165 9.30 -10.57 10.83
C ARG A 165 10.14 -10.12 9.65
N ALA A 166 9.53 -9.37 8.73
CA ALA A 166 10.12 -8.91 7.48
C ALA A 166 9.43 -7.61 7.05
N ILE A 167 10.03 -6.47 7.40
CA ILE A 167 9.41 -5.16 7.27
C ILE A 167 9.78 -4.55 5.92
N GLU A 168 8.79 -4.09 5.14
CA GLU A 168 9.08 -3.25 3.98
C GLU A 168 9.59 -1.88 4.43
N ASP A 169 10.60 -1.34 3.75
CA ASP A 169 11.27 -0.10 4.17
C ASP A 169 10.32 1.08 4.43
N LYS A 170 9.24 1.20 3.65
CA LYS A 170 8.22 2.27 3.78
C LYS A 170 7.35 2.16 5.05
N TYR A 171 7.35 1.01 5.72
CA TYR A 171 6.61 0.75 6.96
C TYR A 171 7.50 0.67 8.21
N LEU A 172 8.81 0.92 8.04
CA LEU A 172 9.71 1.09 9.18
C LEU A 172 9.40 2.37 9.93
N ASN A 173 9.38 2.28 11.24
CA ASN A 173 9.25 3.44 12.11
C ASN A 173 10.60 4.20 12.19
N TYR A 174 10.53 5.53 12.19
CA TYR A 174 11.67 6.43 12.27
C TYR A 174 11.51 7.37 13.46
N THR A 175 12.65 7.64 14.11
CA THR A 175 12.81 8.69 15.11
C THR A 175 13.52 9.86 14.47
N ILE A 176 12.90 11.03 14.52
CA ILE A 176 13.49 12.30 14.07
C ILE A 176 13.68 13.21 15.26
N THR A 177 14.91 13.61 15.49
CA THR A 177 15.24 14.66 16.45
C THR A 177 15.42 15.96 15.69
N THR A 178 14.66 16.97 16.08
CA THR A 178 14.74 18.31 15.50
C THR A 178 15.84 19.13 16.16
N THR A 179 16.26 20.24 15.54
CA THR A 179 17.26 21.16 16.08
C THR A 179 16.77 21.91 17.32
N SER A 180 15.45 22.00 17.54
CA SER A 180 14.85 22.50 18.79
C SER A 180 14.88 21.48 19.93
N GLY A 181 15.22 20.22 19.65
CA GLY A 181 15.23 19.11 20.61
C GLY A 181 13.95 18.27 20.62
N ASP A 182 12.92 18.64 19.85
CA ASP A 182 11.69 17.84 19.76
C ASP A 182 11.97 16.52 19.04
N THR A 183 11.35 15.44 19.52
CA THR A 183 11.42 14.13 18.89
C THR A 183 10.08 13.76 18.27
N VAL A 184 10.11 13.35 17.00
CA VAL A 184 8.93 12.93 16.23
C VAL A 184 9.13 11.47 15.81
N PHE A 185 8.08 10.66 15.98
CA PHE A 185 8.07 9.26 15.59
C PHE A 185 7.04 8.99 14.50
N GLY A 186 7.39 8.19 13.51
CA GLY A 186 6.45 7.72 12.49
C GLY A 186 7.11 7.20 11.22
N LEU A 187 6.31 6.99 10.18
CA LEU A 187 6.76 6.55 8.86
C LEU A 187 7.21 7.74 8.02
N VAL A 188 8.30 7.58 7.29
CA VAL A 188 8.66 8.53 6.22
C VAL A 188 7.70 8.33 5.05
N ALA A 189 6.73 9.22 4.93
CA ALA A 189 5.66 9.13 3.92
C ALA A 189 6.00 9.84 2.61
N ASP A 190 6.80 10.90 2.68
CA ASP A 190 7.28 11.64 1.51
C ASP A 190 8.61 12.34 1.81
N GLU A 191 9.40 12.55 0.78
CA GLU A 191 10.71 13.19 0.90
C GLU A 191 10.99 14.12 -0.28
N SER A 192 11.24 15.40 0.00
CA SER A 192 11.54 16.43 -1.00
C SER A 192 12.94 17.02 -0.80
N ALA A 193 13.35 17.97 -1.66
CA ALA A 193 14.60 18.69 -1.45
C ALA A 193 14.62 19.50 -0.13
N ASN A 194 13.44 19.93 0.34
CA ASN A 194 13.34 20.92 1.42
C ASN A 194 12.73 20.35 2.71
N SER A 195 11.97 19.25 2.62
CA SER A 195 11.24 18.68 3.75
C SER A 195 11.21 17.15 3.73
N LEU A 196 10.90 16.59 4.89
CA LEU A 196 10.57 15.18 5.09
C LEU A 196 9.19 15.12 5.74
N THR A 197 8.25 14.36 5.16
CA THR A 197 6.91 14.20 5.71
C THR A 197 6.84 12.92 6.53
N ILE A 198 6.54 13.05 7.82
CA ILE A 198 6.32 11.93 8.73
C ILE A 198 4.84 11.68 8.93
N ARG A 199 4.40 10.44 8.73
CA ARG A 199 3.05 9.97 9.04
C ARG A 199 3.04 9.20 10.35
N GLN A 200 2.17 9.59 11.26
CA GLN A 200 2.06 8.99 12.59
C GLN A 200 0.95 7.92 12.61
N ALA A 201 0.91 7.14 13.68
CA ALA A 201 -0.05 6.04 13.85
C ALA A 201 -1.52 6.49 13.88
N ASP A 202 -1.78 7.74 14.26
CA ASP A 202 -3.12 8.35 14.25
C ASP A 202 -3.55 8.83 12.84
N GLY A 203 -2.72 8.63 11.82
CA GLY A 203 -2.96 9.08 10.45
C GLY A 203 -2.54 10.51 10.17
N SER A 204 -2.15 11.28 11.19
CA SER A 204 -1.66 12.64 11.00
C SER A 204 -0.32 12.64 10.25
N ALA A 205 -0.06 13.72 9.51
CA ALA A 205 1.19 13.90 8.79
C ALA A 205 1.82 15.25 9.13
N ARG A 206 3.13 15.24 9.40
CA ARG A 206 3.91 16.44 9.69
C ARG A 206 5.05 16.57 8.70
N ALA A 207 5.06 17.65 7.94
CA ALA A 207 6.23 18.04 7.16
C ALA A 207 7.25 18.70 8.09
N ILE A 208 8.48 18.17 8.11
CA ILE A 208 9.60 18.70 8.88
C ILE A 208 10.62 19.27 7.89
N PRO A 209 10.92 20.58 7.94
CA PRO A 209 11.97 21.19 7.15
C PRO A 209 13.32 20.51 7.41
N ARG A 210 14.11 20.25 6.36
CA ARG A 210 15.38 19.52 6.52
C ARG A 210 16.41 20.24 7.36
N ASN A 211 16.41 21.56 7.34
CA ASN A 211 17.28 22.39 8.18
C ASN A 211 16.90 22.32 9.67
N GLU A 212 15.71 21.82 10.00
CA GLU A 212 15.27 21.57 11.36
C GLU A 212 15.55 20.12 11.80
N ILE A 213 16.04 19.24 10.92
CA ILE A 213 16.36 17.85 11.29
C ILE A 213 17.81 17.79 11.79
N ALA A 214 17.97 17.54 13.09
CA ALA A 214 19.28 17.31 13.70
C ALA A 214 19.76 15.87 13.52
N ALA A 215 18.85 14.90 13.70
CA ALA A 215 19.13 13.48 13.50
C ALA A 215 17.89 12.72 13.02
N MET A 216 18.11 11.64 12.29
CA MET A 216 17.08 10.71 11.85
C MET A 216 17.65 9.29 11.93
N ALA A 217 16.88 8.38 12.52
CA ALA A 217 17.26 6.97 12.60
C ALA A 217 16.02 6.08 12.51
N SER A 218 16.11 4.98 11.78
CA SER A 218 15.13 3.90 11.85
C SER A 218 15.21 3.23 13.22
N THR A 219 14.06 2.92 13.81
CA THR A 219 13.99 2.12 15.04
C THR A 219 14.15 0.62 14.77
N GLY A 220 14.14 0.21 13.50
CA GLY A 220 14.22 -1.20 13.11
C GLY A 220 12.99 -2.03 13.42
N ILE A 221 11.89 -1.39 13.80
CA ILE A 221 10.59 -2.04 14.06
C ILE A 221 9.51 -1.41 13.17
N SER A 222 8.47 -2.19 12.90
CA SER A 222 7.28 -1.79 12.18
C SER A 222 6.49 -0.77 12.99
N LEU A 223 5.74 0.10 12.31
CA LEU A 223 4.70 0.91 12.96
C LEU A 223 3.46 0.07 13.32
N MET A 224 3.28 -1.10 12.69
CA MET A 224 2.20 -2.03 13.05
C MET A 224 2.48 -2.61 14.46
N PRO A 225 1.53 -2.46 15.41
CA PRO A 225 1.70 -2.98 16.77
C PRO A 225 1.78 -4.50 16.81
N GLU A 226 2.29 -5.01 17.92
CA GLU A 226 2.31 -6.45 18.20
C GLU A 226 1.28 -6.79 19.29
N GLY A 227 1.00 -8.08 19.49
CA GLY A 227 0.13 -8.55 20.56
C GLY A 227 -1.34 -8.76 20.16
N PHE A 228 -1.62 -8.89 18.86
CA PHE A 228 -2.98 -9.15 18.36
C PHE A 228 -3.57 -10.47 18.89
N GLU A 229 -2.73 -11.47 19.18
CA GLU A 229 -3.12 -12.74 19.82
C GLU A 229 -3.70 -12.57 21.23
N LYS A 230 -3.43 -11.44 21.89
CA LYS A 230 -3.95 -11.13 23.23
C LYS A 230 -5.33 -10.47 23.20
N ILE A 231 -5.70 -9.89 22.07
CA ILE A 231 -6.95 -9.15 21.89
C ILE A 231 -7.93 -9.85 20.92
N LEU A 232 -7.44 -10.73 20.06
CA LEU A 232 -8.24 -11.53 19.14
C LEU A 232 -8.16 -13.00 19.52
N THR A 233 -9.34 -13.63 19.60
CA THR A 233 -9.44 -15.08 19.77
C THR A 233 -9.06 -15.81 18.48
N LYS A 234 -8.71 -17.10 18.56
CA LYS A 234 -8.43 -17.93 17.38
C LYS A 234 -9.54 -17.89 16.31
N PRO A 235 -10.84 -18.00 16.66
CA PRO A 235 -11.92 -17.85 15.67
C PRO A 235 -11.94 -16.46 15.03
N GLN A 236 -11.77 -15.38 15.80
CA GLN A 236 -11.74 -14.02 15.24
C GLN A 236 -10.56 -13.79 14.29
N LEU A 237 -9.40 -14.41 14.58
CA LEU A 237 -8.26 -14.41 13.67
C LEU A 237 -8.56 -15.19 12.38
N ALA A 238 -9.21 -16.36 12.48
CA ALA A 238 -9.62 -17.13 11.31
C ALA A 238 -10.63 -16.36 10.44
N ASP A 239 -11.61 -15.71 11.06
CA ASP A 239 -12.60 -14.87 10.39
C ASP A 239 -11.91 -13.69 9.68
N LEU A 240 -11.01 -12.99 10.38
CA LEU A 240 -10.23 -11.89 9.80
C LEU A 240 -9.40 -12.37 8.61
N ILE A 241 -8.69 -13.49 8.73
CA ILE A 241 -7.91 -14.07 7.63
C ILE A 241 -8.82 -14.46 6.45
N ALA A 242 -10.01 -15.02 6.71
CA ALA A 242 -10.98 -15.35 5.66
C ALA A 242 -11.47 -14.09 4.92
N TYR A 243 -11.74 -12.99 5.64
CA TYR A 243 -12.08 -11.70 5.04
C TYR A 243 -10.91 -11.15 4.20
N LEU A 244 -9.71 -11.08 4.77
CA LEU A 244 -8.52 -10.54 4.11
C LEU A 244 -8.11 -11.37 2.88
N GLY A 245 -8.20 -12.69 2.95
CA GLY A 245 -7.96 -13.59 1.81
C GLY A 245 -8.97 -13.42 0.67
N GLY A 246 -10.20 -12.99 1.00
CA GLY A 246 -11.24 -12.64 0.04
C GLY A 246 -11.04 -11.27 -0.62
N LEU A 247 -10.24 -10.38 -0.03
CA LEU A 247 -9.97 -9.06 -0.61
C LEU A 247 -9.31 -9.20 -1.98
N GLY A 248 -9.82 -8.49 -2.99
CA GLY A 248 -9.33 -8.57 -4.37
C GLY A 248 -9.65 -9.87 -5.11
N SER A 249 -10.30 -10.84 -4.45
CA SER A 249 -10.85 -12.08 -5.06
C SER A 249 -12.33 -11.92 -5.42
N ALA A 250 -12.98 -10.89 -4.90
CA ALA A 250 -14.29 -10.43 -5.32
C ALA A 250 -14.12 -9.06 -6.00
N THR A 251 -14.66 -8.91 -7.21
CA THR A 251 -15.20 -7.60 -7.61
C THR A 251 -16.12 -7.20 -6.46
N PRO A 252 -15.86 -6.09 -5.72
CA PRO A 252 -16.68 -5.73 -4.58
C PRO A 252 -18.13 -5.69 -5.04
N ALA A 253 -19.02 -6.43 -4.36
CA ALA A 253 -20.44 -6.22 -4.54
C ALA A 253 -20.66 -4.74 -4.29
N PRO A 254 -21.15 -3.98 -5.27
CA PRO A 254 -20.95 -2.56 -5.13
C PRO A 254 -21.80 -1.98 -4.00
N PRO A 255 -21.31 -0.93 -3.33
CA PRO A 255 -22.02 -0.32 -2.21
C PRO A 255 -23.44 0.11 -2.63
N LYS A 256 -24.43 -0.09 -1.74
CA LYS A 256 -25.84 0.24 -2.02
C LYS A 256 -26.14 1.70 -1.66
N GLY A 257 -26.82 2.41 -2.57
CA GLY A 257 -27.32 3.78 -2.37
C GLY A 257 -26.46 4.89 -2.98
N ASN A 258 -26.85 6.14 -2.75
CA ASN A 258 -26.12 7.32 -3.23
C ASN A 258 -24.88 7.55 -2.37
N ILE A 259 -23.70 7.37 -2.97
CA ILE A 259 -22.44 7.36 -2.23
C ILE A 259 -21.61 8.55 -2.70
N ASP A 260 -20.98 9.22 -1.73
CA ASP A 260 -19.84 10.12 -1.96
C ASP A 260 -18.55 9.32 -1.78
N MET A 261 -18.01 8.77 -2.88
CA MET A 261 -16.71 8.09 -2.88
C MET A 261 -15.64 9.09 -3.28
N ALA A 262 -15.06 9.79 -2.31
CA ALA A 262 -13.94 10.72 -2.50
C ALA A 262 -12.61 10.04 -2.93
N ALA A 263 -12.68 8.89 -3.60
CA ALA A 263 -11.54 8.18 -4.14
C ALA A 263 -10.99 8.92 -5.36
N ARG A 264 -9.69 9.23 -5.32
CA ARG A 264 -8.96 9.77 -6.46
C ARG A 264 -8.77 8.67 -7.50
N VAL A 265 -9.23 8.90 -8.73
CA VAL A 265 -9.01 8.01 -9.87
C VAL A 265 -7.67 8.37 -10.52
N SER A 266 -6.75 7.42 -10.53
CA SER A 266 -5.45 7.54 -11.20
C SER A 266 -5.41 6.67 -12.47
N PRO A 267 -4.60 7.03 -13.48
CA PRO A 267 -4.42 6.21 -14.68
C PRO A 267 -3.95 4.79 -14.35
N GLY A 268 -4.58 3.80 -14.97
CA GLY A 268 -4.15 2.40 -14.94
C GLY A 268 -2.98 2.11 -15.88
N LYS A 269 -2.59 0.83 -15.97
CA LYS A 269 -1.59 0.37 -16.94
C LYS A 269 -2.04 0.73 -18.37
N GLY A 270 -1.16 1.37 -19.14
CA GLY A 270 -1.46 1.80 -20.52
C GLY A 270 -1.99 3.23 -20.66
N GLY A 271 -2.12 3.99 -19.57
CA GLY A 271 -2.57 5.39 -19.61
C GLY A 271 -4.08 5.56 -19.76
N VAL A 272 -4.84 4.47 -19.62
CA VAL A 272 -6.30 4.46 -19.58
C VAL A 272 -6.76 4.88 -18.19
N VAL A 273 -7.77 5.74 -18.13
CA VAL A 273 -8.39 6.20 -16.88
C VAL A 273 -9.82 5.70 -16.86
N GLU A 274 -10.14 4.79 -15.93
CA GLU A 274 -11.44 4.14 -15.87
C GLU A 274 -12.34 4.83 -14.84
N LEU A 275 -13.42 5.46 -15.31
CA LEU A 275 -14.38 6.21 -14.49
C LEU A 275 -15.57 5.33 -14.09
N ARG A 276 -15.35 4.40 -13.16
CA ARG A 276 -16.41 3.47 -12.73
C ARG A 276 -17.53 4.18 -11.96
N ALA A 277 -18.76 3.70 -12.14
CA ALA A 277 -19.93 4.17 -11.37
C ALA A 277 -19.73 3.97 -9.86
N SER A 278 -19.13 2.83 -9.48
CA SER A 278 -18.64 2.53 -8.12
C SER A 278 -17.54 3.46 -7.58
N ARG A 279 -17.14 4.52 -8.29
CA ARG A 279 -16.10 5.47 -7.85
C ARG A 279 -16.47 6.92 -8.11
N CYS A 280 -17.75 7.21 -8.23
CA CYS A 280 -18.26 8.57 -8.38
C CYS A 280 -18.97 9.05 -7.11
N ARG A 281 -19.07 10.36 -6.98
CA ARG A 281 -20.05 11.03 -6.14
C ARG A 281 -21.30 11.28 -6.97
N LEU A 282 -22.46 10.94 -6.42
CA LEU A 282 -23.76 11.22 -7.04
C LEU A 282 -24.41 12.43 -6.35
N ASP A 283 -24.78 13.44 -7.14
CA ASP A 283 -25.59 14.58 -6.68
C ASP A 283 -26.92 14.57 -7.45
N GLY A 284 -28.03 14.36 -6.76
CA GLY A 284 -29.37 14.34 -7.35
C GLY A 284 -30.38 13.67 -6.40
N GLU A 285 -31.68 13.89 -6.64
CA GLU A 285 -32.74 13.40 -5.74
C GLU A 285 -33.05 11.91 -5.94
N ARG A 286 -32.93 11.42 -7.18
CA ARG A 286 -33.28 10.04 -7.55
C ARG A 286 -32.19 9.29 -8.29
N ILE A 287 -31.18 9.99 -8.84
CA ILE A 287 -30.00 9.35 -9.43
C ILE A 287 -29.42 8.38 -8.40
N GLU A 288 -29.14 7.16 -8.82
CA GLU A 288 -28.71 6.10 -7.90
C GLU A 288 -27.68 5.20 -8.55
N TYR A 289 -26.77 4.70 -7.72
CA TYR A 289 -25.82 3.70 -8.13
C TYR A 289 -26.45 2.31 -8.17
N MET A 290 -26.38 1.63 -9.32
CA MET A 290 -26.94 0.31 -9.57
C MET A 290 -25.84 -0.77 -9.47
N PRO A 291 -25.73 -1.46 -8.32
CA PRO A 291 -24.61 -2.35 -8.04
C PRO A 291 -24.56 -3.58 -8.94
N ASP A 292 -25.70 -4.09 -9.39
CA ASP A 292 -25.75 -5.32 -10.21
C ASP A 292 -25.12 -5.14 -11.60
N TYR A 293 -24.92 -3.89 -12.03
CA TYR A 293 -24.45 -3.53 -13.37
C TYR A 293 -23.21 -2.61 -13.37
N ASP A 294 -22.69 -2.23 -12.19
CA ASP A 294 -21.70 -1.13 -12.02
C ASP A 294 -22.08 0.10 -12.86
N ALA A 295 -23.36 0.50 -12.77
CA ALA A 295 -23.97 1.55 -13.59
C ALA A 295 -24.63 2.63 -12.74
N ILE A 296 -24.86 3.79 -13.33
CA ILE A 296 -25.60 4.89 -12.69
C ILE A 296 -26.98 4.95 -13.33
N GLY A 297 -28.00 4.70 -12.52
CA GLY A 297 -29.40 4.69 -12.92
C GLY A 297 -30.15 5.95 -12.49
N TRP A 298 -31.41 6.03 -12.93
CA TRP A 298 -32.38 7.02 -12.46
C TRP A 298 -32.00 8.49 -12.69
N TRP A 299 -31.35 8.77 -13.83
CA TRP A 299 -31.19 10.13 -14.37
C TRP A 299 -32.57 10.72 -14.68
N THR A 300 -33.11 11.53 -13.78
CA THR A 300 -34.49 12.04 -13.84
C THR A 300 -34.57 13.57 -13.76
N SER A 301 -33.44 14.24 -13.53
CA SER A 301 -33.36 15.68 -13.40
C SER A 301 -32.16 16.26 -14.14
N GLU A 302 -32.32 17.46 -14.71
CA GLU A 302 -31.22 18.23 -15.30
C GLU A 302 -30.15 18.65 -14.28
N ARG A 303 -30.43 18.46 -12.97
CA ARG A 303 -29.48 18.70 -11.87
C ARG A 303 -28.71 17.44 -11.46
N ASP A 304 -29.06 16.28 -11.98
CA ASP A 304 -28.39 15.03 -11.64
C ASP A 304 -26.94 15.06 -12.16
N ARG A 305 -25.97 14.75 -11.30
CA ARG A 305 -24.54 14.73 -11.61
C ARG A 305 -23.90 13.47 -11.06
N ALA A 306 -22.99 12.92 -11.84
CA ALA A 306 -21.99 11.96 -11.37
C ALA A 306 -20.61 12.60 -11.51
N GLN A 307 -19.83 12.60 -10.42
CA GLN A 307 -18.58 13.33 -10.32
C GLN A 307 -17.44 12.40 -9.94
N TRP A 308 -16.32 12.51 -10.66
CA TRP A 308 -15.08 11.79 -10.36
C TRP A 308 -13.96 12.78 -10.06
N THR A 309 -13.13 12.47 -9.06
CA THR A 309 -11.89 13.23 -8.81
C THR A 309 -10.72 12.53 -9.50
N LEU A 310 -10.15 13.18 -10.51
CA LEU A 310 -9.03 12.65 -11.30
C LEU A 310 -7.69 13.15 -10.79
N VAL A 311 -6.69 12.28 -10.74
CA VAL A 311 -5.27 12.66 -10.55
C VAL A 311 -4.50 12.26 -11.79
N LEU A 312 -4.06 13.26 -12.56
CA LEU A 312 -3.28 13.06 -13.78
C LEU A 312 -1.86 13.57 -13.56
N ASP A 313 -0.87 12.72 -13.80
CA ASP A 313 0.54 13.06 -13.58
C ASP A 313 1.10 14.03 -14.63
N ARG A 314 0.40 14.20 -15.77
CA ARG A 314 0.76 15.10 -16.87
C ARG A 314 -0.47 15.55 -17.64
N PRO A 315 -0.48 16.79 -18.19
CA PRO A 315 -1.50 17.21 -19.13
C PRO A 315 -1.41 16.39 -20.43
N GLY A 316 -2.55 16.14 -21.07
CA GLY A 316 -2.64 15.33 -22.27
C GLY A 316 -3.98 15.46 -22.98
N LYS A 317 -4.05 14.91 -24.19
CA LYS A 317 -5.32 14.70 -24.90
C LYS A 317 -5.83 13.30 -24.58
N TYR A 318 -7.11 13.20 -24.25
CA TYR A 318 -7.77 11.95 -23.93
C TYR A 318 -8.90 11.71 -24.92
N GLN A 319 -9.02 10.46 -25.36
CA GLN A 319 -10.26 9.98 -25.97
C GLN A 319 -11.20 9.63 -24.82
N VAL A 320 -12.43 10.15 -24.88
CA VAL A 320 -13.47 9.85 -23.90
C VAL A 320 -14.41 8.84 -24.54
N GLU A 321 -14.56 7.72 -23.87
CA GLU A 321 -15.51 6.66 -24.22
C GLU A 321 -16.39 6.39 -23.01
N TRP A 322 -17.65 6.11 -23.26
CA TRP A 322 -18.57 5.62 -22.24
C TRP A 322 -19.57 4.67 -22.88
N GLU A 323 -20.20 3.88 -22.02
CA GLU A 323 -21.31 3.01 -22.38
C GLU A 323 -22.57 3.51 -21.68
N TYR A 324 -23.71 3.43 -22.38
CA TYR A 324 -24.99 3.90 -21.85
C TYR A 324 -26.12 3.02 -22.36
N SER A 325 -27.20 2.94 -21.58
CA SER A 325 -28.46 2.32 -22.00
C SER A 325 -29.61 3.29 -21.78
N VAL A 326 -30.38 3.55 -22.85
CA VAL A 326 -31.41 4.59 -22.89
C VAL A 326 -32.65 4.05 -23.62
N SER A 327 -33.78 4.10 -22.91
CA SER A 327 -35.07 3.68 -23.47
C SER A 327 -35.51 4.59 -24.62
N PRO A 328 -36.38 4.12 -25.53
CA PRO A 328 -36.87 4.94 -26.64
C PRO A 328 -37.52 6.25 -26.18
N GLU A 329 -38.16 6.26 -25.01
CA GLU A 329 -38.84 7.42 -24.44
C GLU A 329 -37.87 8.49 -23.90
N ALA A 330 -36.65 8.09 -23.53
CA ALA A 330 -35.61 8.98 -23.02
C ALA A 330 -34.57 9.37 -24.10
N ALA A 331 -34.75 8.91 -25.33
CA ALA A 331 -33.88 9.26 -26.45
C ALA A 331 -33.96 10.76 -26.76
N GLY A 332 -32.80 11.35 -27.11
CA GLY A 332 -32.68 12.78 -27.38
C GLY A 332 -32.41 13.63 -26.14
N ASN A 333 -32.43 13.06 -24.93
CA ASN A 333 -32.00 13.76 -23.73
C ASN A 333 -30.55 14.23 -23.84
N ALA A 334 -30.29 15.42 -23.31
CA ALA A 334 -28.96 16.03 -23.36
C ALA A 334 -28.03 15.46 -22.28
N TRP A 335 -26.75 15.41 -22.59
CA TRP A 335 -25.67 15.09 -21.65
C TRP A 335 -24.56 16.13 -21.75
N MET A 336 -23.77 16.25 -20.69
CA MET A 336 -22.63 17.16 -20.62
C MET A 336 -21.53 16.58 -19.73
N ILE A 337 -20.27 16.78 -20.14
CA ILE A 337 -19.08 16.58 -19.30
C ILE A 337 -18.45 17.93 -18.98
N GLU A 338 -18.18 18.15 -17.70
CA GLU A 338 -17.38 19.27 -17.22
C GLU A 338 -16.04 18.82 -16.62
N ILE A 339 -14.98 19.60 -16.84
CA ILE A 339 -13.69 19.44 -16.16
C ILE A 339 -13.35 20.76 -15.48
N GLY A 340 -13.23 20.75 -14.14
CA GLY A 340 -12.93 21.94 -13.35
C GLY A 340 -13.99 23.04 -13.49
N GLY A 341 -15.27 22.66 -13.64
CA GLY A 341 -16.40 23.58 -13.81
C GLY A 341 -16.51 24.22 -15.19
N LYS A 342 -15.83 23.67 -16.21
CA LYS A 342 -15.96 24.08 -17.61
C LYS A 342 -16.51 22.93 -18.43
N GLU A 343 -17.55 23.19 -19.21
CA GLU A 343 -18.05 22.28 -20.22
C GLU A 343 -16.95 21.98 -21.25
N VAL A 344 -16.67 20.70 -21.44
CA VAL A 344 -15.67 20.22 -22.42
C VAL A 344 -16.29 19.39 -23.53
N LEU A 345 -17.40 18.70 -23.26
CA LEU A 345 -18.14 17.87 -24.20
C LEU A 345 -19.63 17.93 -23.85
N SER A 346 -20.49 17.92 -24.86
CA SER A 346 -21.93 17.80 -24.71
C SER A 346 -22.55 17.13 -25.93
N GLY A 347 -23.77 16.64 -25.78
CA GLY A 347 -24.49 15.97 -26.84
C GLY A 347 -25.85 15.45 -26.41
N THR A 348 -26.41 14.54 -27.20
CA THR A 348 -27.66 13.85 -26.89
C THR A 348 -27.45 12.34 -26.88
N VAL A 349 -28.22 11.62 -26.09
CA VAL A 349 -28.22 10.15 -26.11
C VAL A 349 -29.17 9.62 -27.19
N ALA A 350 -28.74 8.58 -27.93
CA ALA A 350 -29.64 7.83 -28.80
C ALA A 350 -30.36 6.74 -27.99
N SER A 351 -31.50 6.22 -28.48
CA SER A 351 -32.06 5.01 -27.87
C SER A 351 -31.16 3.83 -28.14
N THR A 352 -30.97 2.97 -27.14
CA THR A 352 -30.27 1.69 -27.27
C THR A 352 -31.22 0.50 -27.23
N GLY A 353 -32.54 0.74 -27.12
CA GLY A 353 -33.55 -0.30 -26.92
C GLY A 353 -34.08 -0.29 -25.48
N SER A 354 -34.45 -1.46 -24.95
CA SER A 354 -34.99 -1.58 -23.58
C SER A 354 -33.87 -1.81 -22.56
N TRP A 355 -34.19 -1.60 -21.28
CA TRP A 355 -33.29 -1.87 -20.15
C TRP A 355 -32.95 -3.37 -19.96
N GLU A 356 -33.60 -4.28 -20.70
CA GLU A 356 -33.47 -5.74 -20.58
C GLU A 356 -32.63 -6.42 -21.68
N THR A 357 -31.96 -5.66 -22.57
CA THR A 357 -31.20 -6.23 -23.70
C THR A 357 -29.70 -6.16 -23.53
#